data_AF-A0A522AJH7-F1
#
_entry.id   AF-A0A522AJH7-F1
#
_cell.length_a   1.000
_cell.length_b   1.000
_cell.length_c   1.000
_cell.angle_alpha   90.00
_cell.angle_beta   90.00
_cell.angle_gamma   90.00
#
_symmetry.space_group_name_H-M   'P 1'
#
loop_
_entity.id
_entity.type
_entity.pdbx_description
1 polymer ?
#
loop_
_entity_poly.entity_id
_entity_poly.type
_entity_poly.pdbx_seq_one_letter_code
_entity_poly.pdbx_strand_id
1 'polypeptide(L)'
;MTTAHPPQLTPAAVRDHFHSSDTVLVAGGCGQPDAVLDIVAQARLDLPLTVMDCSVPGMTELDPDRISSASTLNTGFFLGGYRRLHAAGRLDWVPAFHSARYRA
;
A
#
# COMPACT_ATOMS: atom_id res chain seq x y z
N MET A 1 15.44 29.68 -16.95
CA MET A 1 15.09 28.88 -15.77
C MET A 1 15.23 27.42 -16.17
N THR A 2 16.28 26.75 -15.73
CA THR A 2 16.43 25.30 -15.93
C THR A 2 15.40 24.61 -15.02
N THR A 3 14.37 24.02 -15.62
CA THR A 3 13.44 23.13 -14.93
C THR A 3 14.22 21.91 -14.47
N ALA A 4 14.62 21.90 -13.19
CA ALA A 4 15.15 20.69 -12.58
C ALA A 4 14.04 19.64 -12.61
N HIS A 5 14.26 18.56 -13.36
CA HIS A 5 13.35 17.42 -13.29
C HIS A 5 13.36 16.85 -11.87
N PRO A 6 12.21 16.40 -11.36
CA PRO A 6 12.18 15.73 -10.07
C PRO A 6 13.12 14.52 -10.12
N PRO A 7 13.82 14.21 -9.01
CA PRO A 7 14.70 13.06 -8.97
C PRO A 7 13.92 11.79 -9.31
N GLN A 8 14.53 10.92 -10.12
CA GLN A 8 13.92 9.65 -10.48
C GLN A 8 13.75 8.79 -9.23
N LEU A 9 12.57 8.18 -9.08
CA LEU A 9 12.32 7.20 -8.03
C LEU A 9 13.18 5.96 -8.30
N THR A 10 14.04 5.60 -7.34
CA THR A 10 14.89 4.42 -7.43
C THR A 10 14.62 3.48 -6.25
N PRO A 11 14.90 2.18 -6.36
CA PRO A 11 14.78 1.24 -5.24
C PRO A 11 15.63 1.65 -4.02
N ALA A 12 16.76 2.33 -4.23
CA ALA A 12 17.59 2.85 -3.14
C ALA A 12 16.87 3.98 -2.40
N ALA A 13 16.34 4.97 -3.13
CA ALA A 13 15.55 6.04 -2.53
C ALA A 13 14.31 5.53 -1.79
N VAL A 14 13.67 4.45 -2.28
CA VAL A 14 12.58 3.77 -1.58
C VAL A 14 13.05 3.21 -0.24
N ARG A 15 14.18 2.48 -0.20
CA ARG A 15 14.74 1.95 1.06
C ARG A 15 15.09 3.03 2.06
N ASP A 16 15.60 4.17 1.59
CA ASP A 16 15.96 5.29 2.46
C ASP A 16 14.72 6.03 3.00
N HIS A 17 13.57 5.90 2.33
CA HIS A 17 12.34 6.61 2.68
C HIS A 17 11.47 5.88 3.71
N PHE A 18 11.36 4.55 3.61
CA PHE A 18 10.48 3.77 4.49
C PHE A 18 11.17 3.37 5.79
N HIS A 19 10.43 3.47 6.88
CA HIS A 19 10.85 3.08 8.22
C HIS A 19 9.85 2.10 8.85
N SER A 20 10.34 1.30 9.81
CA SER A 20 9.48 0.41 10.58
C SER A 20 8.32 1.18 11.22
N SER A 21 7.12 0.60 11.19
CA SER A 21 5.88 1.17 11.72
C SER A 21 5.29 2.35 10.94
N ASP A 22 5.83 2.68 9.75
CA ASP A 22 5.17 3.64 8.87
C ASP A 22 3.79 3.14 8.43
N THR A 23 2.88 4.09 8.22
CA THR A 23 1.58 3.86 7.61
C THR A 23 1.58 4.37 6.17
N VAL A 24 1.29 3.48 5.23
CA VAL A 24 1.34 3.73 3.79
C VAL A 24 -0.08 3.73 3.24
N LEU A 25 -0.56 4.89 2.80
CA LEU A 25 -1.84 4.97 2.11
C LEU A 25 -1.63 4.76 0.62
N VAL A 26 -2.37 3.80 0.05
CA VAL A 26 -2.36 3.53 -1.39
C VAL A 26 -3.74 3.85 -1.95
N ALA A 27 -3.75 4.68 -2.99
CA ALA A 27 -4.97 4.92 -3.76
C ALA A 27 -5.46 3.59 -4.35
N GLY A 28 -6.76 3.32 -4.23
CA GLY A 28 -7.38 2.08 -4.71
C GLY A 28 -7.91 2.19 -6.14
N GLY A 29 -8.30 1.05 -6.72
CA GLY A 29 -8.97 0.98 -8.01
C GLY A 29 -8.20 1.67 -9.15
N CYS A 30 -8.89 2.52 -9.93
CA CYS A 30 -8.28 3.22 -11.07
C CYS A 30 -7.20 4.25 -10.68
N GLY A 31 -7.13 4.63 -9.40
CA GLY A 31 -6.10 5.52 -8.87
C GLY A 31 -4.85 4.79 -8.40
N GLN A 32 -4.82 3.44 -8.44
CA GLN A 32 -3.69 2.67 -7.95
C GLN A 32 -2.42 2.98 -8.76
N PRO A 33 -1.32 3.40 -8.10
CA PRO A 33 -0.11 3.84 -8.78
C PRO A 33 0.79 2.66 -9.15
N ASP A 34 0.34 1.79 -10.06
CA ASP A 34 1.02 0.52 -10.35
C ASP A 34 2.49 0.68 -10.76
N ALA A 35 2.82 1.68 -11.58
CA ALA A 35 4.20 1.95 -11.98
C ALA A 35 5.11 2.35 -10.80
N VAL A 36 4.55 3.00 -9.78
CA VAL A 36 5.28 3.32 -8.54
C VAL A 36 5.46 2.05 -7.71
N LEU A 37 4.40 1.26 -7.56
CA LEU A 37 4.44 -0.01 -6.82
C LEU A 37 5.43 -1.01 -7.43
N ASP A 38 5.62 -1.01 -8.75
CA ASP A 38 6.63 -1.84 -9.42
C ASP A 38 8.07 -1.45 -9.03
N ILE A 39 8.34 -0.16 -8.83
CA ILE A 39 9.65 0.31 -8.36
C ILE A 39 9.81 0.02 -6.87
N VAL A 40 8.75 0.19 -6.07
CA VAL A 40 8.78 -0.14 -4.63
C VAL A 40 9.02 -1.65 -4.42
N ALA A 41 8.40 -2.52 -5.22
CA ALA A 41 8.61 -3.96 -5.13
C ALA A 41 10.08 -4.36 -5.39
N GLN A 42 10.78 -3.63 -6.27
CA GLN A 42 12.21 -3.83 -6.52
C GLN A 42 13.09 -3.46 -5.32
N ALA A 43 12.59 -2.64 -4.39
CA ALA A 43 13.29 -2.31 -3.16
C ALA A 43 13.37 -3.48 -2.17
N ARG A 44 12.43 -4.45 -2.29
CA ARG A 44 12.36 -5.68 -1.49
C ARG A 44 12.36 -5.42 0.02
N LEU A 45 11.52 -4.50 0.47
CA LEU A 45 11.43 -4.15 1.89
C LEU A 45 10.88 -5.34 2.72
N ASP A 46 11.41 -5.51 3.92
CA ASP A 46 10.98 -6.48 4.94
C ASP A 46 10.60 -5.78 6.27
N LEU A 47 10.12 -4.55 6.17
CA LEU A 47 9.74 -3.71 7.30
C LEU A 47 8.30 -3.98 7.76
N PRO A 48 8.02 -3.93 9.07
CA PRO A 48 6.66 -4.05 9.59
C PRO A 48 5.87 -2.76 9.31
N LEU A 49 5.21 -2.69 8.15
CA LEU A 49 4.42 -1.54 7.69
C LEU A 49 2.93 -1.76 7.89
N THR A 50 2.17 -0.68 8.09
CA THR A 50 0.71 -0.70 7.95
C THR A 50 0.33 -0.17 6.57
N VAL A 51 -0.22 -1.01 5.70
CA VAL A 51 -0.63 -0.60 4.36
C VAL A 51 -2.15 -0.37 4.36
N MET A 52 -2.56 0.89 4.21
CA MET A 52 -3.97 1.27 4.11
C MET A 52 -4.44 1.17 2.67
N ASP A 53 -5.33 0.21 2.44
CA ASP A 53 -6.02 0.03 1.18
C ASP A 53 -7.33 0.83 1.12
N CYS A 54 -7.53 1.46 -0.03
CA CYS A 54 -8.69 2.29 -0.37
C CYS A 54 -9.61 1.63 -1.40
N SER A 55 -9.32 0.40 -1.84
CA SER A 55 -10.16 -0.34 -2.77
C SER A 55 -11.52 -0.70 -2.17
N VAL A 56 -12.54 -0.72 -3.04
CA VAL A 56 -13.92 -1.12 -2.72
C VAL A 56 -14.30 -2.37 -3.51
N PRO A 57 -15.42 -3.06 -3.19
CA PRO A 57 -15.83 -4.25 -3.93
C PRO A 57 -15.91 -4.01 -5.45
N GLY A 58 -15.30 -4.92 -6.21
CA GLY A 58 -15.22 -4.85 -7.68
C GLY A 58 -14.00 -4.11 -8.23
N MET A 59 -13.16 -3.51 -7.38
CA MET A 59 -11.88 -2.92 -7.78
C MET A 59 -10.72 -3.93 -7.73
N THR A 60 -9.61 -3.56 -8.38
CA THR A 60 -8.34 -4.25 -8.23
C THR A 60 -7.92 -4.30 -6.76
N GLU A 61 -7.59 -5.49 -6.31
CA GLU A 61 -7.07 -5.74 -4.96
C GLU A 61 -5.61 -5.29 -4.86
N LEU A 62 -5.26 -4.63 -3.76
CA LEU A 62 -3.90 -4.23 -3.48
C LEU A 62 -3.09 -5.44 -3.01
N ASP A 63 -1.89 -5.61 -3.57
CA ASP A 63 -0.93 -6.56 -3.04
C ASP A 63 0.07 -5.85 -2.10
N PRO A 64 -0.10 -5.95 -0.76
CA PRO A 64 0.78 -5.28 0.20
C PRO A 64 2.21 -5.80 0.15
N ASP A 65 2.44 -7.01 -0.39
CA ASP A 65 3.78 -7.59 -0.55
C ASP A 65 4.61 -6.85 -1.63
N ARG A 66 3.97 -6.06 -2.51
CA ARG A 66 4.67 -5.13 -3.42
C ARG A 66 5.29 -3.95 -2.68
N ILE A 67 4.87 -3.69 -1.44
CA ILE A 67 5.41 -2.61 -0.60
C ILE A 67 6.41 -3.19 0.38
N SER A 68 5.98 -4.15 1.20
CA SER A 68 6.87 -4.92 2.07
C SER A 68 6.31 -6.29 2.41
N SER A 69 7.18 -7.31 2.45
CA SER A 69 6.85 -8.69 2.82
C SER A 69 6.38 -8.85 4.28
N ALA A 70 6.67 -7.88 5.15
CA ALA A 70 6.25 -7.87 6.56
C ALA A 70 5.06 -6.92 6.82
N SER A 71 4.40 -6.43 5.78
CA SER A 71 3.26 -5.50 5.92
C SER A 71 2.02 -6.18 6.50
N THR A 72 1.21 -5.41 7.22
CA THR A 72 -0.18 -5.72 7.55
C THR A 72 -1.10 -4.87 6.69
N LEU A 73 -2.11 -5.49 6.06
CA LEU A 73 -3.10 -4.78 5.25
C LEU A 73 -4.23 -4.24 6.15
N ASN A 74 -4.43 -2.93 6.16
CA ASN A 74 -5.58 -2.30 6.77
C ASN A 74 -6.63 -1.97 5.70
N THR A 75 -7.80 -2.60 5.76
CA THR A 75 -8.86 -2.40 4.76
C THR A 75 -10.21 -2.15 5.40
N GLY A 76 -11.03 -1.33 4.73
CA GLY A 76 -12.44 -1.10 5.10
C GLY A 76 -13.37 -2.15 4.49
N PHE A 77 -12.96 -2.77 3.38
CA PHE A 77 -13.75 -3.74 2.63
C PHE A 77 -12.99 -5.06 2.53
N PHE A 78 -13.62 -6.13 2.98
CA PHE A 78 -13.02 -7.45 2.89
C PHE A 78 -13.23 -8.03 1.48
N LEU A 79 -12.22 -7.87 0.62
CA LEU A 79 -12.21 -8.41 -0.74
C LEU A 79 -11.78 -9.89 -0.76
N GLY A 80 -12.15 -10.61 -1.82
CA GLY A 80 -12.01 -12.06 -1.89
C GLY A 80 -10.57 -12.55 -1.76
N GLY A 81 -9.62 -11.93 -2.45
CA GLY A 81 -8.20 -12.31 -2.41
C GLY A 81 -7.49 -11.92 -1.11
N TYR A 82 -8.10 -11.06 -0.28
CA TYR A 82 -7.58 -10.72 1.05
C TYR A 82 -7.74 -11.85 2.07
N ARG A 83 -8.48 -12.91 1.73
CA ARG A 83 -8.61 -14.11 2.58
C ARG A 83 -7.26 -14.71 2.96
N ARG A 84 -6.27 -14.68 2.05
CA ARG A 84 -4.91 -15.20 2.32
C ARG A 84 -4.20 -14.40 3.42
N LEU A 85 -4.36 -13.08 3.41
CA LEU A 85 -3.74 -12.16 4.38
C LEU A 85 -4.40 -12.30 5.75
N HIS A 86 -5.73 -12.42 5.77
CA HIS A 86 -6.48 -12.70 7.00
C HIS A 86 -6.06 -14.03 7.64
N ALA A 87 -5.97 -15.11 6.85
CA ALA A 87 -5.52 -16.40 7.35
C ALA A 87 -4.09 -16.37 7.93
N ALA A 88 -3.24 -15.49 7.40
CA ALA A 88 -1.87 -15.27 7.87
C ALA A 88 -1.76 -14.29 9.06
N GLY A 89 -2.88 -13.74 9.57
CA GLY A 89 -2.85 -12.70 10.60
C GLY A 89 -2.26 -11.36 10.14
N ARG A 90 -2.21 -11.12 8.82
CA ARG A 90 -1.64 -9.93 8.17
C ARG A 90 -2.72 -8.99 7.64
N LEU A 91 -3.90 -9.00 8.25
CA LEU A 91 -5.02 -8.16 7.84
C LEU A 91 -5.78 -7.60 9.04
N ASP A 92 -5.88 -6.29 9.08
CA ASP A 92 -6.76 -5.54 9.97
C ASP A 92 -7.99 -5.09 9.20
N TRP A 93 -9.13 -5.71 9.49
CA TRP A 93 -10.40 -5.31 8.91
C TRP A 93 -11.07 -4.27 9.80
N VAL A 94 -11.14 -3.03 9.31
CA VAL A 94 -11.74 -1.89 10.03
C VAL A 94 -12.95 -1.41 9.24
N PRO A 95 -14.13 -2.05 9.41
CA PRO A 95 -15.32 -1.68 8.67
C PRO A 95 -15.75 -0.26 9.03
N ALA A 96 -15.75 0.61 8.04
CA ALA A 96 -16.22 1.99 8.14
C ALA A 96 -16.89 2.41 6.84
N PHE A 97 -17.77 3.41 6.89
CA PHE A 97 -18.29 4.03 5.68
C PHE A 97 -17.12 4.52 4.83
N HIS A 98 -17.17 4.28 3.51
CA HIS A 98 -16.11 4.69 2.60
C HIS A 98 -15.75 6.18 2.76
N SER A 99 -16.76 7.04 2.92
CA SER A 99 -16.59 8.48 3.15
C SER A 99 -15.92 8.85 4.48
N ALA A 100 -15.96 7.97 5.49
CA ALA A 100 -15.36 8.19 6.80
C ALA A 100 -13.89 7.79 6.85
N ARG A 101 -13.43 6.90 5.96
CA ARG A 101 -12.02 6.43 5.91
C ARG A 101 -11.01 7.52 5.55
N TYR A 102 -11.46 8.62 4.95
CA TYR A 102 -10.61 9.74 4.51
C TYR A 102 -10.78 11.01 5.35
N ARG A 103 -11.67 10.99 6.35
CA ARG A 103 -11.86 12.14 7.25
C ARG A 103 -10.91 11.96 8.43
N ALA A 104 -9.79 12.66 8.38
CA ALA A 104 -8.96 12.95 9.55
C ALA A 104 -9.63 14.02 10.41
#